data_AF-A0A354MB94-F1
#
_entry.id   AF-A0A354MB94-F1
#
_cell.length_a   1.000
_cell.length_b   1.000
_cell.length_c   1.000
_cell.angle_alpha   90.00
_cell.angle_beta   90.00
_cell.angle_gamma   90.00
#
_symmetry.space_group_name_H-M   'P 1'
#
loop_
_entity.id
_entity.type
_entity.pdbx_description
1 polymer ?
#
loop_
_entity_poly.entity_id
_entity_poly.type
_entity_poly.pdbx_seq_one_letter_code
_entity_poly.pdbx_strand_id
1 'polypeptide(L)' 'MIFNNSGMGKCIVLKENETYYSLIYAIESKQFIVASYLDKTTGSWLNGHYYGDDLDSALSSFNSESKKIEEDLER' A
#
# COMPACT_ATOMS: atom_id res chain seq x y z
N MET A 1 3.77 8.31 6.34
CA MET A 1 3.03 8.17 7.63
C MET A 1 3.51 6.91 8.34
N ILE A 2 3.72 6.93 9.66
CA ILE A 2 4.05 5.72 10.46
C ILE A 2 2.82 5.35 11.29
N PHE A 3 2.49 4.06 11.35
CA PHE A 3 1.31 3.55 12.09
C PHE A 3 1.52 2.10 12.54
N ASN A 4 0.63 1.59 13.39
CA ASN A 4 0.58 0.18 13.76
C ASN A 4 -0.63 -0.48 13.10
N ASN A 5 -0.40 -1.64 12.48
CA ASN A 5 -1.44 -2.52 11.97
C ASN A 5 -1.53 -3.75 12.89
N SER A 6 -2.74 -4.22 13.19
CA SER A 6 -2.94 -5.34 14.12
C SER A 6 -2.38 -6.68 13.61
N GLY A 7 -2.29 -6.88 12.29
CA GLY A 7 -1.75 -8.10 11.68
C GLY A 7 -0.29 -7.98 11.24
N MET A 8 0.19 -6.77 10.94
CA MET A 8 1.53 -6.53 10.37
C MET A 8 2.50 -5.81 11.31
N GLY A 9 2.04 -5.38 12.48
CA GLY A 9 2.84 -4.61 13.43
C GLY A 9 3.15 -3.21 12.91
N LYS A 10 4.36 -2.71 13.19
CA LYS A 10 4.76 -1.35 12.83
C LYS A 10 4.97 -1.20 11.32
N CYS A 11 4.26 -0.24 10.73
CA CYS A 11 4.24 0.01 9.29
C CYS A 11 4.62 1.47 8.97
N ILE A 12 5.16 1.67 7.77
CA ILE A 12 5.40 2.99 7.19
C ILE A 12 4.81 3.07 5.78
N VAL A 13 4.03 4.11 5.52
CA VAL A 13 3.60 4.46 4.17
C VAL A 13 4.76 5.12 3.43
N LEU A 14 5.16 4.53 2.31
CA LEU A 14 6.23 5.00 1.42
C LEU A 14 5.71 5.86 0.28
N LYS A 15 4.54 5.50 -0.27
CA LYS A 15 3.89 6.21 -1.37
C LYS A 15 2.36 6.04 -1.26
N GLU A 16 1.61 7.06 -1.64
CA GLU A 16 0.14 7.00 -1.75
C GLU A 16 -0.26 7.60 -3.09
N ASN A 17 -1.34 7.09 -3.70
CA ASN A 17 -2.10 7.87 -4.66
C ASN A 17 -3.23 8.58 -3.90
N GLU A 18 -3.82 9.62 -4.50
CA GLU A 18 -4.76 10.49 -3.78
C GLU A 18 -6.02 9.77 -3.29
N THR A 19 -6.32 8.58 -3.83
CA THR A 19 -7.69 8.07 -3.79
C THR A 19 -7.83 6.66 -3.23
N TYR A 20 -6.92 5.72 -3.53
CA TYR A 20 -7.18 4.30 -3.29
C TYR A 20 -6.00 3.45 -2.83
N TYR A 21 -4.78 3.70 -3.31
CA TYR A 21 -3.66 2.79 -3.08
C TYR A 21 -2.55 3.42 -2.25
N SER A 22 -1.94 2.58 -1.40
CA SER A 22 -0.76 2.92 -0.61
C SER A 22 0.29 1.84 -0.75
N LEU A 23 1.53 2.24 -1.04
CA LEU A 23 2.71 1.39 -0.89
C LEU A 23 3.21 1.51 0.55
N ILE A 24 3.24 0.39 1.25
CA ILE A 24 3.53 0.30 2.68
C ILE A 24 4.71 -0.65 2.87
N TYR A 25 5.57 -0.35 3.84
CA TYR A 25 6.57 -1.27 4.35
C TYR A 25 6.25 -1.66 5.81
N ALA A 26 6.04 -2.95 6.04
CA ALA A 26 5.92 -3.54 7.37
C ALA A 26 7.31 -3.84 7.92
N ILE A 27 7.71 -3.14 8.97
CA ILE A 27 9.09 -3.08 9.45
C ILE A 27 9.52 -4.40 10.08
N GLU A 28 8.66 -4.99 10.90
CA GLU A 28 8.97 -6.20 11.67
C GLU A 28 9.09 -7.42 10.77
N SER A 29 8.15 -7.58 9.83
CA SER A 29 8.15 -8.66 8.84
C SER A 29 9.05 -8.39 7.63
N LYS A 30 9.63 -7.19 7.53
CA LYS A 30 10.43 -6.72 6.39
C LYS A 30 9.74 -6.94 5.04
N GLN A 31 8.47 -6.53 4.94
CA GLN A 31 7.64 -6.83 3.76
C GLN A 31 7.05 -5.56 3.14
N PHE A 32 7.12 -5.48 1.81
CA PHE A 32 6.40 -4.49 1.00
C PHE A 32 4.98 -4.96 0.70
N ILE A 33 4.05 -4.00 0.79
CA ILE A 33 2.62 -4.23 0.66
C ILE A 33 2.05 -3.12 -0.23
N VAL A 34 1.30 -3.51 -1.26
CA VAL A 34 0.42 -2.58 -1.97
C VAL A 34 -0.99 -2.78 -1.43
N ALA A 35 -1.44 -1.84 -0.61
CA ALA A 35 -2.73 -1.89 0.05
C ALA A 35 -3.74 -0.96 -0.62
N SER A 36 -5.00 -1.38 -0.69
CA SER A 36 -6.11 -0.51 -1.07
C SER A 36 -7.00 -0.14 0.10
N TYR A 37 -7.53 1.08 0.07
CA TYR A 37 -8.42 1.62 1.11
C TYR A 37 -7.78 1.61 2.50
N LEU A 38 -6.58 2.19 2.64
CA LEU A 38 -5.92 2.36 3.93
C LEU A 38 -6.72 3.35 4.81
N ASP A 39 -7.28 2.85 5.90
CA ASP A 39 -7.84 3.69 6.95
C ASP A 39 -6.69 4.27 7.79
N LYS A 40 -6.49 5.58 7.66
CA LYS A 40 -5.42 6.32 8.36
C LYS A 40 -5.61 6.40 9.87
N THR A 41 -6.82 6.13 10.37
CA THR A 41 -7.15 6.12 11.81
C THR A 41 -6.78 4.80 12.44
N THR A 42 -7.17 3.69 11.80
CA THR A 42 -7.00 2.34 12.35
C THR A 42 -5.74 1.64 11.84
N GLY A 43 -5.11 2.15 10.79
CA GLY A 43 -3.99 1.49 10.12
C GLY A 43 -4.39 0.21 9.37
N SER A 44 -5.68 -0.03 9.17
CA SER A 44 -6.21 -1.22 8.49
C SER A 44 -6.45 -0.92 7.01
N TRP A 45 -6.44 -1.95 6.17
CA TRP A 45 -6.74 -1.83 4.75
C TRP A 45 -7.68 -2.94 4.30
N LEU A 46 -8.41 -2.71 3.21
CA LEU A 46 -9.39 -3.67 2.71
C LEU A 46 -8.72 -4.83 1.94
N ASN A 47 -7.82 -4.51 1.01
CA ASN A 47 -7.05 -5.50 0.26
C ASN A 47 -5.57 -5.18 0.33
N GLY A 48 -4.73 -6.21 0.28
CA GLY A 48 -3.28 -6.06 0.27
C GLY A 48 -2.64 -7.13 -0.61
N HIS A 49 -1.72 -6.69 -1.47
CA HIS A 49 -0.79 -7.57 -2.19
C HIS A 49 0.58 -7.50 -1.51
N TYR A 50 1.20 -8.66 -1.30
CA TYR A 50 2.39 -8.81 -0.47
C TYR A 50 3.56 -9.29 -1.32
N TYR A 51 4.70 -8.60 -1.23
CA TYR A 51 5.84 -8.78 -2.15
C TYR A 51 7.12 -9.23 -1.44
N GLY A 52 7.07 -9.60 -0.16
CA GLY A 52 8.29 -9.84 0.62
C GLY A 52 9.22 -8.62 0.60
N ASP A 53 10.51 -8.83 0.37
CA ASP A 53 11.54 -7.79 0.27
C ASP A 53 11.74 -7.21 -1.14
N ASP A 54 10.92 -7.60 -2.11
CA ASP A 54 10.98 -7.11 -3.49
C ASP A 54 10.26 -5.75 -3.65
N LEU A 55 11.03 -4.68 -3.46
CA LEU A 55 10.55 -3.31 -3.65
C LEU A 55 10.19 -3.01 -5.12
N ASP A 56 10.94 -3.55 -6.07
CA ASP A 56 10.75 -3.22 -7.49
C ASP A 56 9.43 -3.77 -8.02
N SER A 57 9.09 -5.01 -7.66
CA SER A 57 7.79 -5.60 -7.98
C SER A 57 6.64 -4.87 -7.29
N ALA A 58 6.80 -4.50 -6.00
CA ALA A 58 5.79 -3.75 -5.27
C ALA A 58 5.54 -2.37 -5.89
N LEU A 59 6.61 -1.66 -6.28
CA LEU A 59 6.52 -0.34 -6.90
C LEU A 59 5.91 -0.41 -8.30
N SER A 60 6.29 -1.40 -9.10
CA SER A 60 5.70 -1.67 -10.42
C SER A 60 4.20 -1.91 -10.31
N SER A 61 3.78 -2.74 -9.35
CA SER A 61 2.37 -3.02 -9.11
C SER A 61 1.61 -1.78 -8.64
N PHE A 62 2.16 -1.02 -7.69
CA PHE A 62 1.55 0.23 -7.21
C PHE A 62 1.30 1.22 -8.37
N ASN A 63 2.30 1.41 -9.23
CA ASN A 63 2.17 2.35 -10.37
C ASN A 63 1.14 1.84 -11.39
N SER A 64 1.12 0.54 -11.66
CA SER A 64 0.14 -0.09 -12.57
C SER A 64 -1.30 0.09 -12.06
N GLU A 65 -1.54 -0.23 -10.79
CA GLU A 65 -2.87 -0.11 -10.18
C GLU A 65 -3.32 1.35 -10.06
N SER A 66 -2.41 2.27 -9.75
CA SER A 66 -2.73 3.70 -9.68
C SER A 66 -3.16 4.25 -11.04
N LYS A 67 -2.48 3.85 -12.13
CA LYS A 67 -2.78 4.32 -13.49
C LYS A 67 -4.15 3.86 -13.99
N LYS A 68 -4.56 2.63 -13.68
CA LYS A 68 -5.88 2.10 -14.06
C LYS A 68 -7.02 2.95 -13.50
N ILE A 69 -6.88 3.41 -12.26
CA ILE A 69 -7.89 4.23 -11.60
C ILE A 69 -7.98 5.63 -12.23
N GLU A 70 -6.85 6.23 -12.57
CA GLU A 70 -6.82 7.53 -13.25
C GLU A 70 -7.56 7.44 -14.59
N GLU A 71 -7.32 6.39 -15.37
CA GLU A 71 -8.01 6.14 -16.65
C GLU A 71 -9.52 5.89 -16.48
N ASP A 72 -9.94 5.22 -15.40
CA ASP A 72 -11.36 4.98 -15.11
C ASP A 72 -12.10 6.25 -14.64
N LEU A 73 -11.42 7.17 -13.96
CA LEU A 73 -12.00 8.45 -13.51
C LEU A 73 -12.17 9.48 -14.64
N GLU A 74 -11.41 9.32 -15.75
CA GLU A 74 -11.48 10.19 -16.92
C GLU A 74 -12.53 9.76 -17.97
N ARG A 75 -13.20 8.61 -17.79
CA ARG A 75 -14.28 8.12 -18.67
C ARG A 75 -15.67 8.50 -18.20
#